data_AF-A0A2E3YE15-F1
#
_entry.id   AF-A0A2E3YE15-F1
#
_cell.length_a   1.000
_cell.length_b   1.000
_cell.length_c   1.000
_cell.angle_alpha   90.00
_cell.angle_beta   90.00
_cell.angle_gamma   90.00
#
_symmetry.space_group_name_H-M   'P 1'
#
loop_
_entity.id
_entity.type
_entity.pdbx_description
1 polymer ?
#
loop_
_entity_poly.entity_id
_entity_poly.type
_entity_poly.pdbx_seq_one_letter_code
_entity_poly.pdbx_strand_id
1 'polypeptide(L)'
;MIPLVSSLSYGPLNLCQLPRLWWKASLATAGHLAEDYPECSGFLDNMVLERCGLDVQTTLEHIHRERPDYLTFEAWVRQQADGGPSKETCEEWNGFIRNRIHKQEKLDDIYPAVGLDRESGVDSAVVLNHLEDWHYYFQRDLTGDGLAPWDGQVVPLVSSLDIGPLGLIQLARTWHKVQLEAAGILHPDYPSCGGGLDRRVIEEALGMEVPVVVDHLKTERPSYLGFEAWLGDKLANPSEFASRREIFNASVIERIHAEEKRADIHKNLSREDDGSLPREGVVLNHVEDWHYAHTALIAD
;
A
#
# COMPACT_ATOMS: atom_id res chain seq x y z
N MET A 1 -4.67 5.95 -13.16
CA MET A 1 -4.63 5.42 -11.79
C MET A 1 -3.36 5.87 -11.08
N ILE A 2 -3.51 6.37 -9.86
CA ILE A 2 -2.43 6.68 -8.93
C ILE A 2 -1.94 5.33 -8.35
N PRO A 3 -0.64 5.03 -8.37
CA PRO A 3 -0.10 3.78 -7.84
C PRO A 3 -0.19 3.78 -6.31
N LEU A 4 -1.17 3.08 -5.74
CA LEU A 4 -1.37 3.02 -4.29
C LEU A 4 -0.46 2.02 -3.55
N VAL A 5 0.28 1.19 -4.28
CA VAL A 5 1.35 0.35 -3.70
C VAL A 5 2.46 1.29 -3.21
N SER A 6 2.63 1.42 -1.89
CA SER A 6 3.54 2.40 -1.30
C SER A 6 5.01 2.00 -1.40
N SER A 7 5.92 2.95 -1.16
CA SER A 7 7.36 2.65 -1.05
C SER A 7 7.71 1.74 0.13
N LEU A 8 6.85 1.64 1.17
CA LEU A 8 7.03 0.69 2.29
C LEU A 8 6.64 -0.74 1.93
N SER A 9 5.93 -0.93 0.82
CA SER A 9 5.50 -2.26 0.40
C SER A 9 6.69 -3.10 -0.03
N TYR A 10 6.72 -4.34 0.43
CA TYR A 10 7.71 -5.35 0.06
C TYR A 10 7.04 -6.71 -0.17
N GLY A 11 7.60 -7.48 -1.09
CA GLY A 11 7.22 -8.86 -1.39
C GLY A 11 8.11 -9.89 -0.70
N PRO A 12 8.07 -11.16 -1.14
CA PRO A 12 8.89 -12.24 -0.58
C PRO A 12 10.42 -12.02 -0.65
N LEU A 13 10.93 -11.15 -1.51
CA LEU A 13 12.35 -10.74 -1.48
C LEU A 13 12.69 -9.78 -0.33
N ASN A 14 11.69 -9.31 0.42
CA ASN A 14 11.85 -8.33 1.50
C ASN A 14 12.58 -7.06 1.03
N LEU A 15 12.19 -6.53 -0.13
CA LEU A 15 12.77 -5.31 -0.69
C LEU A 15 11.67 -4.27 -0.88
N CYS A 16 11.70 -3.22 -0.06
CA CYS A 16 10.83 -2.05 -0.19
C CYS A 16 10.97 -1.43 -1.58
N GLN A 17 9.95 -0.68 -2.04
CA GLN A 17 9.88 -0.02 -3.35
C GLN A 17 9.77 -0.96 -4.56
N LEU A 18 10.31 -2.18 -4.55
CA LEU A 18 10.28 -3.08 -5.70
C LEU A 18 8.85 -3.40 -6.19
N PRO A 19 7.86 -3.68 -5.31
CA PRO A 19 6.46 -3.84 -5.73
C PRO A 19 5.86 -2.57 -6.34
N ARG A 20 6.22 -1.39 -5.81
CA ARG A 20 5.74 -0.11 -6.36
C ARG A 20 6.28 0.13 -7.76
N LEU A 21 7.56 -0.16 -8.01
CA LEU A 21 8.16 -0.08 -9.34
C LEU A 21 7.43 -0.99 -10.33
N TRP A 22 7.24 -2.27 -9.97
CA TRP A 22 6.49 -3.22 -10.80
C TRP A 22 5.08 -2.72 -11.11
N TRP A 23 4.36 -2.23 -10.10
CA TRP A 23 2.98 -1.79 -10.28
C TRP A 23 2.88 -0.56 -11.18
N LYS A 24 3.80 0.40 -11.02
CA LYS A 24 3.87 1.59 -11.89
C LYS A 24 4.13 1.22 -13.34
N ALA A 25 5.13 0.37 -13.60
CA ALA A 25 5.46 -0.07 -14.95
C ALA A 25 4.34 -0.92 -15.57
N SER A 26 3.63 -1.73 -14.77
CA SER A 26 2.47 -2.50 -15.21
C SER A 26 1.32 -1.59 -15.63
N LEU A 27 0.98 -0.59 -14.80
CA LEU A 27 -0.02 0.43 -15.12
C LEU A 27 0.36 1.22 -16.39
N ALA A 28 1.63 1.58 -16.54
CA ALA A 28 2.11 2.32 -17.71
C ALA A 28 1.97 1.47 -19.00
N THR A 29 2.36 0.20 -18.92
CA THR A 29 2.25 -0.77 -20.03
C THR A 29 0.81 -0.94 -20.51
N ALA A 30 -0.15 -0.90 -19.58
CA ALA A 30 -1.58 -1.01 -19.88
C ALA A 30 -2.23 0.34 -20.23
N GLY A 31 -1.49 1.46 -20.19
CA GLY A 31 -2.04 2.79 -20.48
C GLY A 31 -2.93 3.35 -19.36
N HIS A 32 -2.87 2.78 -18.15
CA HIS A 32 -3.67 3.19 -17.00
C HIS A 32 -2.89 4.00 -15.97
N LEU A 33 -1.58 4.19 -16.12
CA LEU A 33 -0.83 5.06 -15.21
C LEU A 33 -1.26 6.51 -15.39
N ALA A 34 -1.40 7.22 -14.27
CA ALA A 34 -1.51 8.67 -14.25
C ALA A 34 -0.48 9.38 -15.15
N GLU A 35 -0.90 10.31 -16.00
CA GLU A 35 0.01 11.06 -16.90
C GLU A 35 1.17 11.74 -16.16
N ASP A 36 0.87 12.34 -15.00
CA ASP A 36 1.87 13.03 -14.18
C ASP A 36 2.74 12.09 -13.33
N TYR A 37 2.51 10.77 -13.38
CA TYR A 37 3.34 9.80 -12.66
C TYR A 37 4.34 9.16 -13.61
N PRO A 38 5.66 9.29 -13.35
CA PRO A 38 6.65 8.61 -14.16
C PRO A 38 6.57 7.11 -13.91
N GLU A 39 6.63 6.25 -14.93
CA GLU A 39 6.70 4.80 -14.72
C GLU A 39 7.92 4.40 -13.87
N CYS A 40 9.04 5.11 -14.06
CA CYS A 40 10.28 4.99 -13.30
C CYS A 40 10.78 6.40 -12.92
N SER A 41 10.85 6.68 -11.62
CA SER A 41 11.15 8.01 -11.07
C SER A 41 12.64 8.36 -11.03
N GLY A 42 13.52 7.46 -11.49
CA GLY A 42 14.97 7.67 -11.56
C GLY A 42 15.71 7.65 -10.21
N PHE A 43 15.06 8.02 -9.10
CA PHE A 43 15.68 8.01 -7.77
C PHE A 43 15.46 6.66 -7.08
N LEU A 44 14.37 6.49 -6.31
CA LEU A 44 14.11 5.24 -5.59
C LEU A 44 13.98 4.04 -6.51
N ASP A 45 13.40 4.24 -7.70
CA ASP A 45 13.23 3.19 -8.69
C ASP A 45 14.57 2.71 -9.26
N ASN A 46 15.54 3.60 -9.52
CA ASN A 46 16.87 3.16 -9.95
C ASN A 46 17.66 2.55 -8.80
N MET A 47 17.58 3.13 -7.60
CA MET A 47 18.31 2.64 -6.44
C MET A 47 17.88 1.23 -6.04
N VAL A 48 16.57 0.93 -6.07
CA VAL A 48 16.10 -0.44 -5.76
C VAL A 48 16.59 -1.45 -6.80
N LEU A 49 16.61 -1.09 -8.08
CA LEU A 49 17.15 -1.94 -9.15
C LEU A 49 18.66 -2.12 -9.03
N GLU A 50 19.41 -1.07 -8.70
CA GLU A 50 20.85 -1.14 -8.42
C GLU A 50 21.14 -2.11 -7.27
N ARG A 51 20.33 -2.08 -6.19
CA ARG A 51 20.46 -3.03 -5.07
C ARG A 51 20.13 -4.47 -5.46
N CYS A 52 19.33 -4.68 -6.49
CA CYS A 52 19.13 -5.98 -7.13
C CYS A 52 20.20 -6.33 -8.17
N GLY A 53 21.14 -5.43 -8.50
CA GLY A 53 22.09 -5.64 -9.59
C GLY A 53 21.44 -5.63 -10.99
N LEU A 54 20.30 -4.95 -11.13
CA LEU A 54 19.51 -4.91 -12.36
C LEU A 54 19.74 -3.63 -13.15
N ASP A 55 19.69 -3.77 -14.47
CA ASP A 55 19.60 -2.64 -15.40
C ASP A 55 18.15 -2.13 -15.51
N VAL A 56 17.98 -0.80 -15.52
CA VAL A 56 16.66 -0.15 -15.56
C VAL A 56 15.94 -0.47 -16.86
N GLN A 57 16.62 -0.32 -18.00
CA GLN A 57 16.00 -0.51 -19.31
C GLN A 57 15.58 -1.97 -19.49
N THR A 58 16.47 -2.91 -19.19
CA THR A 58 16.21 -4.35 -19.26
C THR A 58 15.03 -4.76 -18.39
N THR A 59 14.92 -4.18 -17.19
CA THR A 59 13.82 -4.46 -16.28
C THR A 59 12.48 -3.94 -16.81
N LEU A 60 12.45 -2.71 -17.30
CA LEU A 60 11.23 -2.14 -17.89
C LEU A 60 10.81 -2.90 -19.14
N GLU A 61 11.74 -3.24 -20.03
CA GLU A 61 11.49 -4.06 -21.21
C GLU A 61 10.89 -5.43 -20.86
N HIS A 62 11.37 -6.07 -19.79
CA HIS A 62 10.80 -7.32 -19.30
C HIS A 62 9.34 -7.14 -18.83
N ILE A 63 9.05 -6.11 -18.04
CA ILE A 63 7.69 -5.84 -17.55
C ILE A 63 6.75 -5.52 -18.73
N HIS A 64 7.19 -4.66 -19.66
CA HIS A 64 6.41 -4.24 -20.80
C HIS A 64 6.07 -5.41 -21.73
N ARG A 65 7.04 -6.30 -21.97
CA ARG A 65 6.91 -7.42 -22.91
C ARG A 65 6.16 -8.61 -22.32
N GLU A 66 6.54 -9.02 -21.11
CA GLU A 66 6.01 -10.26 -20.51
C GLU A 66 4.75 -10.01 -19.66
N ARG A 67 4.53 -8.76 -19.22
CA ARG A 67 3.43 -8.36 -18.32
C ARG A 67 3.26 -9.30 -17.12
N PRO A 68 4.35 -9.64 -16.39
CA PRO A 68 4.30 -10.66 -15.34
C PRO A 68 3.46 -10.19 -14.15
N ASP A 69 2.80 -11.13 -13.46
CA ASP A 69 2.33 -10.87 -12.10
C ASP A 69 3.52 -10.64 -11.16
N TYR A 70 3.27 -10.11 -9.96
CA TYR A 70 4.37 -9.72 -9.07
C TYR A 70 5.25 -10.90 -8.67
N LEU A 71 4.69 -12.10 -8.44
CA LEU A 71 5.48 -13.27 -8.05
C LEU A 71 6.36 -13.77 -9.19
N THR A 72 5.86 -13.72 -10.43
CA THR A 72 6.62 -14.05 -11.64
C THR A 72 7.73 -13.03 -11.86
N PHE A 73 7.43 -11.74 -11.70
CA PHE A 73 8.42 -10.66 -11.77
C PHE A 73 9.51 -10.85 -10.70
N GLU A 74 9.14 -11.09 -9.45
CA GLU A 74 10.10 -11.25 -8.36
C GLU A 74 10.95 -12.53 -8.52
N ALA A 75 10.38 -13.59 -9.10
CA ALA A 75 11.15 -14.77 -9.49
C ALA A 75 12.16 -14.46 -10.60
N TRP A 76 11.79 -13.63 -11.59
CA TRP A 76 12.74 -13.15 -12.60
C TRP A 76 13.85 -12.30 -11.99
N VAL A 77 13.54 -11.40 -11.04
CA VAL A 77 14.55 -10.61 -10.30
C VAL A 77 15.54 -11.54 -9.60
N ARG A 78 15.05 -12.58 -8.89
CA ARG A 78 15.91 -13.59 -8.26
C ARG A 78 16.86 -14.27 -9.27
N GLN A 79 16.36 -14.60 -10.46
CA GLN A 79 17.17 -15.27 -11.49
C GLN A 79 18.25 -14.34 -12.06
N GLN A 80 17.92 -13.08 -12.33
CA GLN A 80 18.90 -12.11 -12.85
C GLN A 80 19.98 -11.75 -11.82
N ALA A 81 19.62 -11.75 -10.54
CA ALA A 81 20.48 -11.36 -9.43
C ALA A 81 21.17 -12.54 -8.72
N ASP A 82 21.34 -13.69 -9.39
CA ASP A 82 21.95 -14.93 -8.85
C ASP A 82 21.45 -15.32 -7.44
N GLY A 83 20.12 -15.33 -7.27
CA GLY A 83 19.45 -15.63 -6.00
C GLY A 83 18.80 -14.42 -5.31
N GLY A 84 19.06 -13.20 -5.79
CA GLY A 84 18.49 -11.96 -5.24
C GLY A 84 19.48 -11.18 -4.37
N PRO A 85 19.09 -9.96 -3.94
CA PRO A 85 19.90 -9.16 -3.01
C PRO A 85 20.13 -9.92 -1.69
N SER A 86 21.31 -9.73 -1.10
CA SER A 86 21.63 -10.33 0.19
C SER A 86 20.70 -9.80 1.30
N LYS A 87 20.55 -10.57 2.38
CA LYS A 87 19.76 -10.14 3.55
C LYS A 87 20.26 -8.80 4.12
N GLU A 88 21.58 -8.61 4.19
CA GLU A 88 22.19 -7.36 4.66
C GLU A 88 21.83 -6.19 3.74
N THR A 89 21.88 -6.40 2.41
CA THR A 89 21.45 -5.41 1.42
C THR A 89 19.98 -5.04 1.59
N CYS A 90 19.09 -6.02 1.80
CA CYS A 90 17.68 -5.77 2.05
C CYS A 90 17.46 -5.00 3.37
N GLU A 91 18.17 -5.35 4.44
CA GLU A 91 18.08 -4.66 5.73
C GLU A 91 18.55 -3.21 5.64
N GLU A 92 19.70 -2.95 5.00
CA GLU A 92 20.21 -1.60 4.74
C GLU A 92 19.20 -0.79 3.93
N TRP A 93 18.73 -1.33 2.80
CA TRP A 93 17.80 -0.64 1.91
C TRP A 93 16.48 -0.33 2.60
N ASN A 94 15.88 -1.31 3.27
CA ASN A 94 14.61 -1.10 3.96
C ASN A 94 14.76 -0.13 5.14
N GLY A 95 15.91 -0.15 5.83
CA GLY A 95 16.26 0.84 6.84
C GLY A 95 16.35 2.25 6.26
N PHE A 96 17.00 2.41 5.11
CA PHE A 96 17.06 3.67 4.37
C PHE A 96 15.65 4.17 4.01
N ILE A 97 14.80 3.32 3.44
CA ILE A 97 13.44 3.72 3.04
C ILE A 97 12.60 4.18 4.25
N ARG A 98 12.62 3.42 5.36
CA ARG A 98 11.82 3.73 6.55
C ARG A 98 12.25 5.03 7.23
N ASN A 99 13.56 5.31 7.24
CA ASN A 99 14.13 6.45 7.96
C ASN A 99 14.36 7.68 7.07
N ARG A 100 13.95 7.64 5.80
CA ARG A 100 14.16 8.75 4.87
C ARG A 100 13.29 9.95 5.28
N ILE A 101 13.91 11.13 5.31
CA ILE A 101 13.25 12.42 5.56
C ILE A 101 13.35 13.27 4.28
N HIS A 102 12.30 14.03 3.97
CA HIS A 102 12.30 14.90 2.79
C HIS A 102 13.12 16.17 3.04
N LYS A 103 13.69 16.74 1.96
CA LYS A 103 14.27 18.09 2.01
C LYS A 103 13.16 19.12 2.18
N GLN A 104 13.48 20.26 2.79
CA GLN A 104 12.52 21.34 3.04
C GLN A 104 11.71 21.75 1.80
N GLU A 105 12.36 21.85 0.63
CA GLU A 105 11.69 22.17 -0.64
C GLU A 105 10.55 21.19 -0.96
N LYS A 106 10.71 19.90 -0.66
CA LYS A 106 9.65 18.91 -0.86
C LYS A 106 8.58 18.92 0.22
N LEU A 107 8.93 19.30 1.45
CA LEU A 107 7.92 19.56 2.49
C LEU A 107 7.04 20.75 2.08
N ASP A 108 7.65 21.81 1.56
CA ASP A 108 6.97 23.04 1.13
C ASP A 108 6.01 22.82 -0.04
N ASP A 109 6.31 21.86 -0.92
CA ASP A 109 5.43 21.40 -1.99
C ASP A 109 4.26 20.55 -1.46
N ILE A 110 4.56 19.52 -0.66
CA ILE A 110 3.58 18.48 -0.29
C ILE A 110 2.56 19.01 0.73
N TYR A 111 3.00 19.75 1.75
CA TYR A 111 2.11 20.21 2.83
C TYR A 111 0.87 20.96 2.33
N PRO A 112 1.00 22.02 1.49
CA PRO A 112 -0.18 22.71 0.95
C PRO A 112 -0.98 21.83 -0.01
N ALA A 113 -0.34 20.93 -0.76
CA ALA A 113 -1.04 20.04 -1.70
C ALA A 113 -2.01 19.12 -0.96
N VAL A 114 -1.55 18.45 0.11
CA VAL A 114 -2.38 17.50 0.84
C VAL A 114 -3.24 18.16 1.93
N GLY A 115 -2.97 19.42 2.28
CA GLY A 115 -3.66 20.15 3.34
C GLY A 115 -3.13 19.83 4.74
N LEU A 116 -1.84 19.51 4.86
CA LEU A 116 -1.17 19.24 6.13
C LEU A 116 -0.61 20.53 6.74
N ASP A 117 -0.75 20.70 8.06
CA ASP A 117 -0.16 21.82 8.77
C ASP A 117 1.38 21.77 8.70
N ARG A 118 2.01 22.94 8.48
CA ARG A 118 3.46 23.10 8.50
C ARG A 118 4.07 22.72 9.85
N GLU A 119 3.29 22.88 10.93
CA GLU A 119 3.68 22.54 12.30
C GLU A 119 3.34 21.08 12.67
N SER A 120 2.88 20.25 11.72
CA SER A 120 2.49 18.84 11.99
C SER A 120 3.65 17.96 12.46
N GLY A 121 4.89 18.33 12.16
CA GLY A 121 6.09 17.54 12.47
C GLY A 121 6.24 16.27 11.63
N VAL A 122 5.43 16.07 10.59
CA VAL A 122 5.52 14.90 9.69
C VAL A 122 6.54 15.18 8.59
N ASP A 123 7.78 14.74 8.78
CA ASP A 123 8.89 14.96 7.85
C ASP A 123 9.32 13.68 7.09
N SER A 124 8.79 12.52 7.50
CA SER A 124 9.07 11.22 6.88
C SER A 124 8.71 11.24 5.41
N ALA A 125 9.72 11.03 4.56
CA ALA A 125 9.56 11.09 3.12
C ALA A 125 8.63 10.00 2.59
N VAL A 126 8.57 8.85 3.25
CA VAL A 126 7.67 7.78 2.82
C VAL A 126 6.22 8.04 3.22
N VAL A 127 6.01 8.63 4.40
CA VAL A 127 4.68 9.03 4.85
C VAL A 127 4.13 10.12 3.94
N LEU A 128 4.93 11.15 3.67
CA LEU A 128 4.50 12.24 2.79
C LEU A 128 4.23 11.77 1.36
N ASN A 129 5.03 10.84 0.82
CA ASN A 129 4.79 10.28 -0.50
C ASN A 129 3.44 9.55 -0.60
N HIS A 130 3.10 8.67 0.35
CA HIS A 130 1.80 7.99 0.25
C HIS A 130 0.63 8.92 0.62
N LEU A 131 0.83 9.97 1.43
CA LEU A 131 -0.23 10.95 1.72
C LEU A 131 -0.58 11.74 0.46
N GLU A 132 0.44 12.11 -0.30
CA GLU A 132 0.30 12.74 -1.60
C GLU A 132 -0.39 11.80 -2.61
N ASP A 133 0.02 10.52 -2.68
CA ASP A 133 -0.66 9.52 -3.50
C ASP A 133 -2.14 9.38 -3.11
N TRP A 134 -2.46 9.26 -1.81
CA TRP A 134 -3.84 9.11 -1.34
C TRP A 134 -4.67 10.35 -1.62
N HIS A 135 -4.07 11.54 -1.52
CA HIS A 135 -4.72 12.79 -1.86
C HIS A 135 -5.09 12.85 -3.35
N TYR A 136 -4.12 12.60 -4.24
CA TYR A 136 -4.39 12.62 -5.69
C TYR A 136 -5.30 11.47 -6.11
N TYR A 137 -5.21 10.30 -5.47
CA TYR A 137 -6.14 9.20 -5.67
C TYR A 137 -7.56 9.62 -5.29
N PHE A 138 -7.73 10.21 -4.11
CA PHE A 138 -9.02 10.66 -3.62
C PHE A 138 -9.65 11.67 -4.57
N GLN A 139 -8.89 12.67 -5.02
CA GLN A 139 -9.38 13.72 -5.93
C GLN A 139 -9.62 13.25 -7.37
N ARG A 140 -8.68 12.48 -7.94
CA ARG A 140 -8.73 12.16 -9.38
C ARG A 140 -9.43 10.85 -9.67
N ASP A 141 -9.11 9.80 -8.91
CA ASP A 141 -9.49 8.44 -9.23
C ASP A 141 -10.82 8.06 -8.55
N LEU A 142 -10.96 8.34 -7.25
CA LEU A 142 -12.13 7.92 -6.47
C LEU A 142 -13.33 8.88 -6.59
N THR A 143 -13.08 10.20 -6.62
CA THR A 143 -14.16 11.20 -6.75
C THR A 143 -14.32 11.73 -8.17
N GLY A 144 -13.33 11.47 -9.04
CA GLY A 144 -13.44 11.66 -10.49
C GLY A 144 -13.81 10.37 -11.23
N ASP A 145 -13.54 10.33 -12.53
CA ASP A 145 -13.89 9.20 -13.42
C ASP A 145 -12.72 8.20 -13.64
N GLY A 146 -11.59 8.38 -12.92
CA GLY A 146 -10.35 7.64 -13.18
C GLY A 146 -10.43 6.12 -12.94
N LEU A 147 -11.45 5.65 -12.22
CA LEU A 147 -11.70 4.23 -11.94
C LEU A 147 -12.91 3.66 -12.69
N ALA A 148 -13.56 4.44 -13.57
CA ALA A 148 -14.74 3.96 -14.31
C ALA A 148 -14.52 2.64 -15.08
N PRO A 149 -13.34 2.34 -15.66
CA PRO A 149 -13.08 1.04 -16.29
C PRO A 149 -13.06 -0.16 -15.32
N TRP A 150 -12.91 0.10 -14.01
CA TRP A 150 -12.62 -0.90 -12.98
C TRP A 150 -13.84 -1.23 -12.10
N ASP A 151 -15.04 -1.02 -12.63
CA ASP A 151 -16.29 -1.15 -11.86
C ASP A 151 -16.41 -2.55 -11.24
N GLY A 152 -16.60 -2.57 -9.91
CA GLY A 152 -16.64 -3.80 -9.11
C GLY A 152 -15.35 -4.64 -9.11
N GLN A 153 -14.20 -4.08 -9.50
CA GLN A 153 -12.94 -4.83 -9.59
C GLN A 153 -11.77 -4.19 -8.83
N VAL A 154 -11.97 -3.03 -8.18
CA VAL A 154 -10.88 -2.32 -7.52
C VAL A 154 -10.49 -3.03 -6.21
N VAL A 155 -9.25 -3.50 -6.18
CA VAL A 155 -8.60 -4.11 -5.01
C VAL A 155 -7.98 -3.02 -4.12
N PRO A 156 -8.10 -3.11 -2.78
CA PRO A 156 -7.49 -2.12 -1.89
C PRO A 156 -5.95 -2.27 -1.85
N LEU A 157 -5.25 -1.52 -2.69
CA LEU A 157 -3.78 -1.58 -2.80
C LEU A 157 -2.99 -0.80 -1.74
N VAL A 158 -3.66 -0.01 -0.89
CA VAL A 158 -3.05 0.61 0.29
C VAL A 158 -2.63 -0.50 1.26
N SER A 159 -1.37 -0.49 1.68
CA SER A 159 -0.82 -1.54 2.53
C SER A 159 -1.38 -1.48 3.95
N SER A 160 -1.50 -2.66 4.59
CA SER A 160 -1.73 -2.73 6.05
C SER A 160 -0.57 -2.17 6.88
N LEU A 161 0.58 -1.84 6.28
CA LEU A 161 1.73 -1.22 6.94
C LEU A 161 1.81 0.30 6.76
N ASP A 162 1.00 0.87 5.86
CA ASP A 162 1.04 2.31 5.64
C ASP A 162 0.50 3.06 6.87
N ILE A 163 1.12 4.20 7.19
CA ILE A 163 0.81 5.02 8.36
C ILE A 163 0.51 6.46 7.97
N GLY A 164 -0.58 7.02 8.51
CA GLY A 164 -0.79 8.46 8.46
C GLY A 164 -0.10 9.22 9.60
N PRO A 165 -0.39 10.54 9.73
CA PRO A 165 0.03 11.37 10.86
C PRO A 165 -0.29 10.78 12.25
N LEU A 166 -1.39 10.04 12.41
CA LEU A 166 -1.71 9.35 13.67
C LEU A 166 -0.75 8.18 13.99
N GLY A 167 0.05 7.73 13.02
CA GLY A 167 1.01 6.63 13.17
C GLY A 167 0.35 5.26 13.32
N LEU A 168 -0.93 5.13 12.95
CA LEU A 168 -1.71 3.89 13.10
C LEU A 168 -1.73 3.14 11.77
N ILE A 169 -1.13 1.94 11.75
CA ILE A 169 -1.19 1.08 10.56
C ILE A 169 -2.60 0.52 10.37
N GLN A 170 -2.89 -0.06 9.19
CA GLN A 170 -4.22 -0.52 8.78
C GLN A 170 -5.29 0.58 8.61
N LEU A 171 -5.16 1.74 9.27
CA LEU A 171 -6.17 2.80 9.24
C LEU A 171 -6.42 3.32 7.82
N ALA A 172 -5.36 3.64 7.07
CA ALA A 172 -5.46 4.08 5.68
C ALA A 172 -6.07 3.01 4.76
N ARG A 173 -5.72 1.73 4.97
CA ARG A 173 -6.33 0.63 4.23
C ARG A 173 -7.82 0.49 4.54
N THR A 174 -8.22 0.66 5.79
CA THR A 174 -9.64 0.60 6.20
C THR A 174 -10.43 1.75 5.58
N TRP A 175 -9.90 2.97 5.62
CA TRP A 175 -10.44 4.14 4.92
C TRP A 175 -10.64 3.84 3.44
N HIS A 176 -9.59 3.35 2.75
CA HIS A 176 -9.64 3.05 1.33
C HIS A 176 -10.73 2.02 0.99
N LYS A 177 -10.83 0.93 1.75
CA LYS A 177 -11.84 -0.12 1.54
C LYS A 177 -13.27 0.41 1.70
N VAL A 178 -13.55 1.16 2.77
CA VAL A 178 -14.89 1.71 3.00
C VAL A 178 -15.25 2.73 1.92
N GLN A 179 -14.28 3.52 1.45
CA GLN A 179 -14.49 4.48 0.38
C GLN A 179 -14.76 3.82 -0.99
N LEU A 180 -14.06 2.73 -1.31
CA LEU A 180 -14.32 1.92 -2.51
C LEU A 180 -15.72 1.30 -2.47
N GLU A 181 -16.14 0.76 -1.32
CA GLU A 181 -17.49 0.21 -1.17
C GLU A 181 -18.56 1.29 -1.30
N ALA A 182 -18.36 2.45 -0.66
CA ALA A 182 -19.29 3.58 -0.77
C ALA A 182 -19.42 4.10 -2.22
N ALA A 183 -18.37 3.95 -3.03
CA ALA A 183 -18.37 4.25 -4.45
C ALA A 183 -18.93 3.10 -5.33
N GLY A 184 -19.19 1.92 -4.78
CA GLY A 184 -19.72 0.77 -5.50
C GLY A 184 -18.69 -0.03 -6.33
N ILE A 185 -17.39 0.28 -6.18
CA ILE A 185 -16.33 -0.24 -7.06
C ILE A 185 -15.38 -1.24 -6.36
N LEU A 186 -15.60 -1.53 -5.08
CA LEU A 186 -14.79 -2.49 -4.33
C LEU A 186 -14.95 -3.90 -4.91
N HIS A 187 -13.82 -4.58 -5.10
CA HIS A 187 -13.80 -5.98 -5.54
C HIS A 187 -14.61 -6.89 -4.58
N PRO A 188 -15.48 -7.80 -5.08
CA PRO A 188 -16.39 -8.62 -4.27
C PRO A 188 -15.74 -9.47 -3.18
N ASP A 189 -14.52 -9.95 -3.41
CA ASP A 189 -13.78 -10.76 -2.42
C ASP A 189 -13.25 -9.94 -1.23
N TYR A 190 -13.39 -8.61 -1.26
CA TYR A 190 -12.97 -7.71 -0.20
C TYR A 190 -14.18 -7.18 0.58
N PRO A 191 -14.37 -7.58 1.85
CA PRO A 191 -15.37 -6.92 2.69
C PRO A 191 -14.87 -5.52 3.07
N SER A 192 -15.71 -4.48 3.05
CA SER A 192 -15.31 -3.10 3.37
C SER A 192 -14.71 -2.94 4.76
N CYS A 193 -15.53 -3.21 5.79
CA CYS A 193 -15.18 -3.25 7.20
C CYS A 193 -15.94 -4.41 7.86
N GLY A 194 -15.61 -5.64 7.43
CA GLY A 194 -16.25 -6.85 7.94
C GLY A 194 -15.69 -7.25 9.31
N GLY A 195 -14.68 -8.12 9.29
CA GLY A 195 -13.96 -8.60 10.47
C GLY A 195 -12.45 -8.48 10.30
N GLY A 196 -11.67 -9.08 11.21
CA GLY A 196 -10.21 -9.04 11.14
C GLY A 196 -9.66 -7.64 11.40
N LEU A 197 -8.65 -7.24 10.62
CA LEU A 197 -7.86 -6.03 10.91
C LEU A 197 -8.68 -4.72 10.84
N ASP A 198 -9.66 -4.61 9.94
CA ASP A 198 -10.47 -3.39 9.79
C ASP A 198 -11.32 -3.12 11.04
N ARG A 199 -11.94 -4.17 11.60
CA ARG A 199 -12.67 -4.06 12.87
C ARG A 199 -11.72 -3.79 14.03
N ARG A 200 -10.60 -4.52 14.10
CA ARG A 200 -9.64 -4.41 15.20
C ARG A 200 -8.98 -3.02 15.26
N VAL A 201 -8.67 -2.38 14.13
CA VAL A 201 -8.10 -1.02 14.15
C VAL A 201 -9.10 -0.01 14.73
N ILE A 202 -10.40 -0.19 14.49
CA ILE A 202 -11.45 0.68 15.05
C ILE A 202 -11.69 0.38 16.54
N GLU A 203 -11.87 -0.89 16.91
CA GLU A 203 -12.25 -1.27 18.27
C GLU A 203 -11.05 -1.28 19.23
N GLU A 204 -9.91 -1.86 18.83
CA GLU A 204 -8.75 -2.04 19.70
C GLU A 204 -7.82 -0.83 19.71
N ALA A 205 -7.60 -0.18 18.57
CA ALA A 205 -6.66 0.93 18.47
C ALA A 205 -7.33 2.29 18.71
N LEU A 206 -8.41 2.59 17.99
CA LEU A 206 -9.16 3.84 18.18
C LEU A 206 -10.04 3.80 19.44
N GLY A 207 -10.52 2.63 19.84
CA GLY A 207 -11.46 2.49 20.96
C GLY A 207 -12.84 3.05 20.65
N MET A 208 -13.27 2.93 19.40
CA MET A 208 -14.53 3.49 18.89
C MET A 208 -15.47 2.38 18.43
N GLU A 209 -16.75 2.72 18.29
CA GLU A 209 -17.74 1.80 17.72
C GLU A 209 -17.63 1.76 16.19
N VAL A 210 -17.60 0.54 15.61
CA VAL A 210 -17.51 0.34 14.16
C VAL A 210 -18.58 1.11 13.38
N PRO A 211 -19.88 1.09 13.75
CA PRO A 211 -20.89 1.86 13.03
C PRO A 211 -20.60 3.35 13.00
N VAL A 212 -20.09 3.94 14.08
CA VAL A 212 -19.79 5.39 14.14
C VAL A 212 -18.73 5.78 13.11
N VAL A 213 -17.67 4.99 13.01
CA VAL A 213 -16.57 5.25 12.06
C VAL A 213 -16.99 4.96 10.62
N VAL A 214 -17.64 3.81 10.38
CA VAL A 214 -18.07 3.42 9.04
C VAL A 214 -19.14 4.35 8.49
N ASP A 215 -20.11 4.78 9.31
CA ASP A 215 -21.16 5.71 8.89
C ASP A 215 -20.58 7.08 8.53
N HIS A 216 -19.60 7.57 9.30
CA HIS A 216 -18.88 8.81 8.97
C HIS A 216 -18.16 8.68 7.62
N LEU A 217 -17.40 7.61 7.41
CA LEU A 217 -16.67 7.38 6.16
C LEU A 217 -17.62 7.28 4.95
N LYS A 218 -18.75 6.58 5.09
CA LYS A 218 -19.74 6.42 4.00
C LYS A 218 -20.53 7.69 3.70
N THR A 219 -20.87 8.46 4.74
CA THR A 219 -21.74 9.63 4.59
C THR A 219 -20.96 10.88 4.18
N GLU A 220 -19.86 11.17 4.89
CA GLU A 220 -19.07 12.38 4.65
C GLU A 220 -18.03 12.19 3.55
N ARG A 221 -17.65 10.94 3.25
CA ARG A 221 -16.62 10.56 2.27
C ARG A 221 -15.36 11.46 2.35
N PRO A 222 -14.72 11.60 3.54
CA PRO A 222 -13.59 12.50 3.71
C PRO A 222 -12.33 12.02 2.96
N SER A 223 -11.44 12.96 2.64
CA SER A 223 -10.05 12.62 2.33
C SER A 223 -9.39 11.94 3.53
N TYR A 224 -8.28 11.22 3.34
CA TYR A 224 -7.64 10.53 4.46
C TYR A 224 -7.21 11.49 5.58
N LEU A 225 -6.65 12.65 5.26
CA LEU A 225 -6.32 13.67 6.26
C LEU A 225 -7.56 14.30 6.91
N GLY A 226 -8.65 14.47 6.17
CA GLY A 226 -9.93 14.87 6.75
C GLY A 226 -10.47 13.84 7.74
N PHE A 227 -10.28 12.55 7.45
CA PHE A 227 -10.64 11.46 8.35
C PHE A 227 -9.78 11.44 9.62
N GLU A 228 -8.45 11.57 9.51
CA GLU A 228 -7.59 11.66 10.70
C GLU A 228 -7.87 12.92 11.53
N ALA A 229 -8.18 14.05 10.91
CA ALA A 229 -8.61 15.26 11.62
C ALA A 229 -9.90 15.01 12.42
N TRP A 230 -10.91 14.38 11.80
CA TRP A 230 -12.13 13.99 12.49
C TRP A 230 -11.87 13.03 13.66
N LEU A 231 -10.95 12.07 13.50
CA LEU A 231 -10.53 11.18 14.59
C LEU A 231 -9.84 11.95 15.72
N GLY A 232 -8.97 12.90 15.39
CA GLY A 232 -8.28 13.75 16.36
C GLY A 232 -9.23 14.45 17.34
N ASP A 233 -10.37 14.93 16.85
CA ASP A 233 -11.41 15.55 17.67
C ASP A 233 -12.18 14.56 18.58
N LYS A 234 -12.14 13.26 18.26
CA LYS A 234 -12.87 12.19 18.99
C LYS A 234 -11.99 11.41 19.95
N LEU A 235 -10.67 11.41 19.76
CA LEU A 235 -9.72 10.71 20.61
C LEU A 235 -9.61 11.42 21.96
N ALA A 236 -10.46 11.01 22.91
CA ALA A 236 -10.61 11.65 24.22
C ALA A 236 -9.36 11.57 25.13
N ASN A 237 -8.45 10.62 24.89
CA ASN A 237 -7.26 10.39 25.72
C ASN A 237 -6.02 10.05 24.86
N PRO A 238 -5.13 11.03 24.61
CA PRO A 238 -3.95 10.84 23.77
C PRO A 238 -2.98 9.77 24.27
N SER A 239 -2.79 9.62 25.59
CA SER A 239 -1.84 8.63 26.14
C SER A 239 -2.37 7.21 25.99
N GLU A 240 -3.66 6.99 26.25
CA GLU A 240 -4.31 5.72 26.03
C GLU A 240 -4.35 5.34 24.55
N PHE A 241 -4.61 6.30 23.66
CA PHE A 241 -4.49 6.09 22.22
C PHE A 241 -3.06 5.67 21.82
N ALA A 242 -2.03 6.36 22.33
CA ALA A 242 -0.65 6.02 22.03
C ALA A 242 -0.32 4.57 22.42
N SER A 243 -0.71 4.13 23.61
CA SER A 243 -0.51 2.74 24.06
C SER A 243 -1.28 1.73 23.21
N ARG A 244 -2.55 1.99 22.89
CA ARG A 244 -3.37 1.10 22.04
C ARG A 244 -2.80 0.99 20.62
N ARG A 245 -2.36 2.12 20.05
CA ARG A 245 -1.69 2.18 18.75
C ARG A 245 -0.42 1.34 18.72
N GLU A 246 0.45 1.44 19.73
CA GLU A 246 1.68 0.65 19.80
C GLU A 246 1.39 -0.86 19.83
N ILE A 247 0.46 -1.28 20.70
CA ILE A 247 0.04 -2.68 20.82
C ILE A 247 -0.56 -3.19 19.50
N PHE A 248 -1.48 -2.42 18.92
CA PHE A 248 -2.10 -2.79 17.66
C PHE A 248 -1.05 -2.91 16.55
N ASN A 249 -0.19 -1.90 16.41
CA ASN A 249 0.83 -1.86 15.37
C ASN A 249 1.75 -3.10 15.43
N ALA A 250 2.27 -3.41 16.62
CA ALA A 250 3.07 -4.61 16.83
C ALA A 250 2.32 -5.89 16.43
N SER A 251 1.04 -6.00 16.82
CA SER A 251 0.21 -7.17 16.53
C SER A 251 -0.02 -7.42 15.03
N VAL A 252 0.01 -6.39 14.18
CA VAL A 252 -0.12 -6.58 12.72
C VAL A 252 1.24 -6.90 12.10
N ILE A 253 2.32 -6.24 12.54
CA ILE A 253 3.68 -6.45 12.03
C ILE A 253 4.13 -7.89 12.31
N GLU A 254 3.88 -8.40 13.52
CA GLU A 254 4.27 -9.75 13.94
C GLU A 254 3.27 -10.83 13.51
N ARG A 255 2.20 -10.45 12.82
CA ARG A 255 1.10 -11.36 12.49
C ARG A 255 1.55 -12.43 11.52
N ILE A 256 1.34 -13.68 11.91
CA ILE A 256 1.46 -14.87 11.05
C ILE A 256 0.07 -15.38 10.72
N HIS A 257 -0.20 -15.71 9.45
CA HIS A 257 -1.48 -16.31 9.07
C HIS A 257 -1.60 -17.74 9.56
N ALA A 258 -2.80 -18.12 10.00
CA ALA A 258 -3.15 -19.50 10.27
C ALA A 258 -3.08 -20.34 8.98
N GLU A 259 -2.89 -21.65 9.11
CA GLU A 259 -2.71 -22.57 7.99
C GLU A 259 -3.88 -22.52 6.99
N GLU A 260 -5.11 -22.40 7.48
CA GLU A 260 -6.31 -22.28 6.64
C GLU A 260 -6.27 -21.03 5.76
N LYS A 261 -6.08 -19.84 6.34
CA LYS A 261 -5.98 -18.59 5.56
C LYS A 261 -4.77 -18.59 4.63
N ARG A 262 -3.66 -19.21 5.02
CA ARG A 262 -2.50 -19.39 4.13
C ARG A 262 -2.87 -20.27 2.94
N ALA A 263 -3.52 -21.41 3.16
CA ALA A 263 -3.95 -22.30 2.08
C ALA A 263 -4.92 -21.61 1.11
N ASP A 264 -5.86 -20.80 1.63
CA ASP A 264 -6.76 -19.99 0.81
C ASP A 264 -6.00 -19.00 -0.08
N ILE A 265 -4.99 -18.31 0.47
CA ILE A 265 -4.15 -17.38 -0.30
C ILE A 265 -3.42 -18.12 -1.43
N HIS A 266 -2.80 -19.26 -1.14
CA HIS A 266 -2.11 -20.05 -2.15
C HIS A 266 -3.05 -20.53 -3.26
N LYS A 267 -4.28 -20.94 -2.90
CA LYS A 267 -5.32 -21.29 -3.85
C LYS A 267 -5.71 -20.10 -4.74
N ASN A 268 -5.89 -18.91 -4.16
CA ASN A 268 -6.21 -17.70 -4.91
C ASN A 268 -5.09 -17.31 -5.88
N LEU A 269 -3.84 -17.49 -5.46
CA LEU A 269 -2.64 -17.32 -6.29
C LEU A 269 -2.45 -18.44 -7.35
N SER A 270 -3.38 -19.40 -7.45
CA SER A 270 -3.30 -20.55 -8.35
C SER A 270 -1.99 -21.35 -8.24
N ARG A 271 -1.48 -21.50 -7.02
CA ARG A 271 -0.21 -22.21 -6.76
C ARG A 271 -0.29 -23.15 -5.56
N GLU A 272 0.58 -24.15 -5.54
CA GLU A 272 0.75 -25.00 -4.36
C GLU A 272 1.49 -24.25 -3.23
N ASP A 273 1.24 -24.67 -1.99
CA ASP A 273 2.04 -24.25 -0.84
C ASP A 273 3.30 -25.13 -0.73
N ASP A 274 4.32 -24.72 -1.48
CA ASP A 274 5.65 -25.33 -1.53
C ASP A 274 6.61 -24.82 -0.44
N GLY A 275 6.11 -23.96 0.47
CA GLY A 275 6.92 -23.34 1.51
C GLY A 275 7.83 -22.19 1.04
N SER A 276 7.77 -21.77 -0.23
CA SER A 276 8.62 -20.68 -0.74
C SER A 276 8.15 -19.28 -0.35
N LEU A 277 6.87 -19.11 0.02
CA LEU A 277 6.34 -17.83 0.49
C LEU A 277 6.48 -17.68 2.02
N PRO A 278 6.76 -16.45 2.50
CA PRO A 278 6.75 -16.12 3.93
C PRO A 278 5.39 -16.43 4.57
N ARG A 279 5.39 -16.59 5.90
CA ARG A 279 4.15 -16.84 6.67
C ARG A 279 3.53 -15.55 7.21
N GLU A 280 4.27 -14.46 7.12
CA GLU A 280 3.93 -13.11 7.54
C GLU A 280 2.65 -12.67 6.83
N GLY A 281 1.63 -12.37 7.63
CA GLY A 281 0.29 -12.09 7.13
C GLY A 281 0.22 -10.83 6.28
N VAL A 282 1.14 -9.88 6.49
CA VAL A 282 1.29 -8.70 5.64
C VAL A 282 1.76 -9.07 4.24
N VAL A 283 2.83 -9.85 4.12
CA VAL A 283 3.41 -10.19 2.81
C VAL A 283 2.45 -11.08 2.02
N LEU A 284 1.82 -12.05 2.69
CA LEU A 284 0.81 -12.90 2.05
C LEU A 284 -0.41 -12.10 1.57
N ASN A 285 -0.88 -11.12 2.35
CA ASN A 285 -1.95 -10.22 1.91
C ASN A 285 -1.51 -9.36 0.71
N HIS A 286 -0.29 -8.82 0.73
CA HIS A 286 0.24 -8.04 -0.38
C HIS A 286 0.23 -8.82 -1.70
N VAL A 287 0.80 -10.03 -1.70
CA VAL A 287 0.89 -10.80 -2.95
C VAL A 287 -0.50 -11.24 -3.46
N GLU A 288 -1.44 -11.53 -2.56
CA GLU A 288 -2.84 -11.79 -2.90
C GLU A 288 -3.49 -10.56 -3.55
N ASP A 289 -3.36 -9.38 -2.91
CA ASP A 289 -3.89 -8.11 -3.45
C ASP A 289 -3.31 -7.79 -4.83
N TRP A 290 -1.99 -7.93 -4.99
CA TRP A 290 -1.31 -7.64 -6.25
C TRP A 290 -1.68 -8.62 -7.35
N HIS A 291 -1.93 -9.89 -7.01
CA HIS A 291 -2.41 -10.88 -7.96
C HIS A 291 -3.80 -10.53 -8.49
N TYR A 292 -4.74 -10.16 -7.61
CA TYR A 292 -6.06 -9.72 -8.05
C TYR A 292 -5.99 -8.42 -8.87
N ALA A 293 -5.21 -7.43 -8.44
CA ALA A 293 -5.07 -6.17 -9.15
C ALA A 293 -4.43 -6.36 -10.54
N HIS A 294 -3.42 -7.23 -10.65
CA HIS A 294 -2.81 -7.58 -11.93
C HIS A 294 -3.77 -8.35 -12.83
N THR A 295 -4.53 -9.31 -12.29
CA THR A 295 -5.55 -10.06 -13.04
C THR A 295 -6.59 -9.13 -13.65
N ALA A 296 -7.07 -8.15 -12.89
CA ALA A 296 -7.97 -7.13 -13.42
C ALA A 296 -7.29 -6.26 -14.49
N LEU A 297 -6.03 -5.85 -14.29
CA LEU A 297 -5.27 -5.03 -15.24
C LEU A 297 -5.06 -5.68 -16.62
N ILE A 298 -4.92 -7.01 -16.68
CA ILE A 298 -4.66 -7.73 -17.94
C ILE A 298 -5.93 -8.29 -18.60
N ALA A 299 -7.09 -8.18 -17.94
CA ALA A 299 -8.36 -8.61 -18.49
C ALA A 299 -8.94 -7.60 -19.52
N ASP A 300 -8.47 -6.35 -19.45
CA ASP A 300 -8.75 -5.24 -20.39
C ASP A 300 -7.84 -5.27 -21.65
#